data_AF-A0A832U100-F1
#
_entry.id   AF-A0A832U100-F1
#
_cell.length_a   1.000
_cell.length_b   1.000
_cell.length_c   1.000
_cell.angle_alpha   90.00
_cell.angle_beta   90.00
_cell.angle_gamma   90.00
#
_symmetry.space_group_name_H-M   'P 1'
#
loop_
_entity.id
_entity.type
_entity.pdbx_description
1 polymer ?
#
loop_
_entity_poly.entity_id
_entity_poly.type
_entity_poly.pdbx_seq_one_letter_code
_entity_poly.pdbx_strand_id
1 'polypeptide(L)'
;MAGTRLAREGETLYKFYRSQEFTRPMRCYCALLRGLPDDERVSIAYCNYSKAFVKKFWETILERPVRIELTESVVSGGLGRKFSIHI
;
A
#
# COMPACT_ATOMS: atom_id res chain seq x y z
N MET A 1 -6.32 12.37 -7.95
CA MET A 1 -6.90 11.11 -8.46
C MET A 1 -7.51 10.38 -7.27
N ALA A 2 -8.75 9.90 -7.36
CA ALA A 2 -9.43 9.30 -6.22
C ALA A 2 -8.68 8.04 -5.74
N GLY A 3 -8.47 7.91 -4.43
CA GLY A 3 -7.90 6.73 -3.79
C GLY A 3 -6.40 6.45 -3.99
N THR A 4 -5.64 7.23 -4.76
CA THR A 4 -4.17 7.13 -4.79
C THR A 4 -3.51 8.49 -4.67
N ARG A 5 -2.51 8.59 -3.79
CA ARG A 5 -1.74 9.82 -3.57
C ARG A 5 -0.26 9.50 -3.43
N LEU A 6 0.58 10.37 -3.96
CA LEU A 6 2.00 10.42 -3.68
C LEU A 6 2.30 11.70 -2.89
N ALA A 7 3.13 11.61 -1.87
CA ALA A 7 3.66 12.75 -1.14
C ALA A 7 5.15 12.54 -0.90
N ARG A 8 5.92 13.62 -0.81
CA ARG A 8 7.36 13.56 -0.55
C ARG A 8 7.68 14.39 0.67
N GLU A 9 8.47 13.83 1.57
CA GLU A 9 9.06 14.52 2.73
C GLU A 9 10.55 14.17 2.75
N GLY A 10 11.40 15.13 2.39
CA GLY A 10 12.83 14.90 2.23
C GLY A 10 13.16 13.78 1.24
N GLU A 11 13.87 12.76 1.73
CA GLU A 11 14.28 11.56 0.99
C GLU A 11 13.26 10.42 1.07
N THR A 12 12.06 10.67 1.61
CA THR A 12 11.00 9.66 1.67
C THR A 12 9.84 10.04 0.77
N LEU A 13 9.48 9.13 -0.13
CA LEU A 13 8.23 9.14 -0.89
C LEU A 13 7.19 8.28 -0.19
N TYR A 14 6.04 8.86 0.13
CA TYR A 14 4.89 8.14 0.64
C TYR A 14 3.90 7.85 -0.48
N LYS A 15 3.57 6.57 -0.65
CA LYS A 15 2.54 6.12 -1.59
C LYS A 15 1.33 5.60 -0.83
N PHE A 16 0.20 6.27 -1.03
CA PHE A 16 -1.07 5.95 -0.40
C PHE A 16 -1.99 5.28 -1.40
N TYR A 17 -2.64 4.20 -0.97
CA TYR A 17 -3.67 3.49 -1.71
C TYR A 17 -4.88 3.27 -0.81
N ARG A 18 -5.99 3.94 -1.11
CA ARG A 18 -7.25 3.88 -0.37
C ARG A 18 -8.32 3.30 -1.28
N SER A 19 -8.44 1.97 -1.26
CA SER A 19 -9.38 1.22 -2.10
C SER A 19 -10.85 1.62 -1.90
N GLN A 20 -11.18 2.16 -0.73
CA GLN A 20 -12.51 2.66 -0.39
C GLN A 20 -12.87 3.99 -1.07
N GLU A 21 -11.88 4.73 -1.60
CA GLU A 21 -12.10 6.04 -2.23
C GLU A 21 -12.19 5.94 -3.77
N PHE A 22 -12.13 4.74 -4.36
CA PHE A 22 -12.23 4.55 -5.82
C PHE A 22 -13.70 4.45 -6.28
N THR A 23 -13.91 4.53 -7.60
CA THR A 23 -15.23 4.46 -8.26
C THR A 23 -16.03 3.21 -7.93
N ARG A 24 -15.35 2.08 -7.67
CA ARG A 24 -15.93 0.86 -7.11
C ARG A 24 -15.25 0.59 -5.76
N PRO A 25 -15.79 1.12 -4.66
CA PRO A 25 -15.13 1.07 -3.37
C PRO A 25 -15.12 -0.37 -2.85
N MET A 26 -14.00 -0.76 -2.26
CA MET A 26 -13.90 -2.03 -1.55
C MET A 26 -12.87 -1.96 -0.44
N ARG A 27 -13.02 -2.81 0.56
CA ARG A 27 -12.07 -2.90 1.67
C ARG A 27 -10.66 -3.22 1.18
N CYS A 28 -10.48 -4.22 0.33
CA CYS A 28 -9.19 -4.57 -0.25
C CYS A 28 -9.35 -5.19 -1.64
N TYR A 29 -8.53 -4.77 -2.62
CA TYR A 29 -8.48 -5.38 -3.96
C TYR A 29 -7.87 -6.80 -3.99
N CYS A 30 -7.24 -7.26 -2.91
CA CYS A 30 -6.63 -8.58 -2.86
C CYS A 30 -7.70 -9.67 -2.86
N ALA A 31 -7.72 -10.56 -3.86
CA ALA A 31 -8.71 -11.64 -3.94
C ALA A 31 -8.70 -12.57 -2.72
N LEU A 32 -7.54 -12.73 -2.05
CA LEU A 32 -7.39 -13.55 -0.84
C LEU A 32 -8.07 -12.93 0.39
N LEU A 33 -8.14 -11.60 0.46
CA LEU A 33 -8.59 -10.87 1.66
C LEU A 33 -9.85 -10.04 1.43
N ARG A 34 -10.32 -9.92 0.19
CA ARG A 34 -11.52 -9.11 -0.14
C ARG A 34 -12.80 -9.65 0.49
N GLY A 35 -12.83 -10.94 0.84
CA GLY A 35 -13.96 -11.58 1.53
C GLY A 35 -13.80 -11.65 3.05
N LEU A 36 -12.74 -11.05 3.60
CA LEU A 36 -12.55 -10.99 5.05
C LEU A 36 -13.59 -10.05 5.67
N PRO A 37 -14.39 -10.49 6.66
CA PRO A 37 -15.37 -9.63 7.35
C PRO A 37 -14.74 -8.34 7.87
N ASP A 38 -15.48 -7.23 7.83
CA ASP A 38 -14.92 -5.89 8.08
C ASP A 38 -14.35 -5.72 9.51
N ASP A 39 -14.91 -6.44 10.47
CA ASP A 39 -14.52 -6.50 11.88
C ASP A 39 -13.29 -7.40 12.12
N GLU A 40 -13.00 -8.32 11.21
CA GLU A 40 -11.85 -9.22 11.29
C GLU A 40 -10.56 -8.53 10.86
N ARG A 41 -9.47 -8.81 11.56
CA ARG A 41 -8.15 -8.23 11.28
C ARG A 41 -7.14 -9.33 11.02
N VAL A 42 -6.27 -9.08 10.04
CA VAL A 42 -5.12 -9.96 9.76
C VAL A 42 -3.82 -9.19 9.90
N SER A 43 -2.74 -9.94 10.11
CA SER A 43 -1.40 -9.37 10.16
C SER A 43 -1.10 -8.56 8.89
N ILE A 44 -0.48 -7.39 9.08
CA ILE A 44 0.02 -6.55 7.98
C ILE A 44 1.01 -7.32 7.07
N ALA A 45 1.64 -8.39 7.60
CA ALA A 45 2.54 -9.24 6.86
C ALA A 45 1.91 -9.86 5.60
N TYR A 46 0.59 -10.14 5.59
CA TYR A 46 -0.11 -10.63 4.40
C TYR A 46 -0.04 -9.65 3.21
N CYS A 47 0.16 -8.36 3.48
CA CYS A 47 0.26 -7.33 2.46
C CYS A 47 1.69 -7.14 1.92
N ASN A 48 2.68 -7.90 2.43
CA ASN A 48 4.07 -7.83 1.95
C ASN A 48 4.21 -8.21 0.46
N TYR A 49 3.31 -9.01 -0.11
CA TYR A 49 3.33 -9.29 -1.55
C TYR A 49 3.28 -7.98 -2.36
N SER A 50 2.44 -7.02 -1.93
CA SER A 50 2.26 -5.75 -2.64
C SER A 50 3.47 -4.81 -2.48
N LYS A 51 4.26 -4.98 -1.40
CA LYS A 51 5.53 -4.27 -1.22
C LYS A 51 6.55 -4.64 -2.31
N ALA A 52 6.61 -5.92 -2.72
CA ALA A 52 7.52 -6.35 -3.78
C ALA A 52 7.21 -5.67 -5.13
N PHE A 53 5.92 -5.54 -5.47
CA PHE A 53 5.48 -4.83 -6.68
C PHE A 53 5.88 -3.34 -6.65
N VAL A 54 5.61 -2.65 -5.54
CA VAL A 54 5.97 -1.24 -5.39
C VAL A 54 7.49 -1.06 -5.42
N LYS A 55 8.25 -1.98 -4.80
CA LYS A 55 9.72 -1.97 -4.83
C LYS A 55 10.25 -2.08 -6.23
N LYS A 56 9.82 -3.10 -6.99
CA LYS A 56 10.31 -3.30 -8.35
C LYS A 56 10.03 -2.10 -9.25
N PHE A 57 8.84 -1.49 -9.14
CA PHE A 57 8.48 -0.29 -9.88
C PHE A 57 9.46 0.87 -9.63
N TRP A 58 9.77 1.17 -8.37
CA TRP A 58 10.65 2.27 -8.03
C TRP A 58 12.13 1.98 -8.30
N GLU A 59 12.58 0.75 -8.11
CA GLU A 59 13.94 0.34 -8.51
C GLU A 59 14.15 0.46 -10.01
N THR A 60 13.13 0.15 -10.81
CA THR A 60 13.19 0.34 -12.27
C THR A 60 13.25 1.81 -12.65
N ILE A 61 12.50 2.69 -11.98
CA ILE A 61 12.50 4.13 -12.29
C ILE A 61 13.81 4.81 -11.86
N LEU A 62 14.37 4.41 -10.73
CA LEU A 62 15.53 5.06 -10.12
C LEU A 62 16.86 4.37 -10.47
N GLU A 63 16.80 3.24 -11.16
CA GLU A 63 17.95 2.42 -11.57
C GLU A 63 18.88 2.02 -10.40
N ARG A 64 18.33 1.96 -9.19
CA ARG A 64 19.05 1.57 -7.97
C ARG A 64 18.14 0.90 -6.95
N PRO A 65 18.70 0.10 -6.02
CA PRO A 65 17.93 -0.48 -4.94
C PRO A 65 17.26 0.60 -4.07
N VAL A 66 15.99 0.41 -3.71
CA VAL A 66 15.29 1.28 -2.75
C VAL A 66 14.82 0.50 -1.52
N ARG A 67 14.85 1.13 -0.34
CA ARG A 67 14.22 0.56 0.85
C ARG A 67 12.75 0.94 0.86
N ILE A 68 11.88 -0.04 1.09
CA ILE A 68 10.43 0.18 1.19
C ILE A 68 9.88 -0.48 2.44
N GLU A 69 8.98 0.21 3.11
CA GLU A 69 8.25 -0.27 4.28
C GLU A 69 6.76 -0.11 4.06
N LEU A 70 6.00 -1.16 4.38
CA LEU A 70 4.54 -1.08 4.44
C LEU A 70 4.18 -0.67 5.86
N THR A 71 3.73 0.56 6.05
CA THR A 71 3.48 1.15 7.37
C THR A 71 2.02 1.07 7.78
N GLU A 72 1.10 0.98 6.83
CA GLU A 72 -0.33 0.86 7.10
C GLU A 72 -0.99 -0.12 6.12
N SER A 73 -2.02 -0.82 6.59
CA SER A 73 -2.88 -1.65 5.75
C SER A 73 -4.32 -1.65 6.23
N VAL A 74 -5.25 -1.63 5.28
CA VAL A 74 -6.70 -1.65 5.54
C VAL A 74 -7.19 -2.92 6.24
N VAL A 75 -6.55 -4.06 5.98
CA VAL A 75 -6.92 -5.35 6.59
C VAL A 75 -6.32 -5.54 8.00
N SER A 76 -5.42 -4.66 8.41
CA SER A 76 -4.84 -4.61 9.75
C SER A 76 -5.37 -3.43 10.57
N GLY A 77 -6.46 -2.78 10.13
CA GLY A 77 -7.13 -1.69 10.84
C GLY A 77 -6.74 -0.27 10.42
N GLY A 78 -5.94 -0.10 9.36
CA GLY A 78 -5.61 1.22 8.80
C GLY A 78 -6.71 1.77 7.88
N LEU A 79 -6.63 3.07 7.55
CA LEU A 79 -7.54 3.73 6.59
C LEU A 79 -7.21 3.44 5.12
N GLY A 80 -6.14 2.70 4.87
CA GLY A 80 -5.64 2.37 3.56
C GLY A 80 -4.30 1.66 3.64
N ARG A 81 -3.65 1.52 2.49
CA ARG A 81 -2.27 1.05 2.41
C ARG A 81 -1.33 2.24 2.25
N LYS A 82 -0.27 2.28 3.07
CA LYS A 82 0.78 3.29 3.01
C LYS A 82 2.14 2.62 2.86
N PHE A 83 2.88 3.04 1.84
CA PHE A 83 4.27 2.64 1.64
C PHE A 83 5.18 3.83 1.89
N SER A 84 6.21 3.64 2.71
CA SER A 84 7.35 4.54 2.84
C SER A 84 8.45 4.06 1.89
N ILE A 85 8.89 4.90 0.98
CA ILE A 85 9.88 4.58 -0.05
C ILE A 85 11.06 5.51 0.18
N HIS A 86 12.17 4.97 0.63
CA HIS A 86 13.39 5.72 0.89
C HIS A 86 14.19 5.78 -0.41
N ILE A 87 14.26 6.99 -0.97
CA ILE A 87 14.93 7.31 -2.23
C ILE A 87 16.23 8.03 -1.95
#